data_AF-A0AA39PQF5-F1
#
_entry.id   AF-A0AA39PQF5-F1
#
_cell.length_a   1.000
_cell.length_b   1.000
_cell.length_c   1.000
_cell.angle_alpha   90.00
_cell.angle_beta   90.00
_cell.angle_gamma   90.00
#
_symmetry.space_group_name_H-M   'P 1'
#
loop_
_entity.id
_entity.type
_entity.pdbx_description
1 polymer ?
#
loop_
_entity_poly.entity_id
_entity_poly.type
_entity_poly.pdbx_seq_one_letter_code
_entity_poly.pdbx_strand_id
1 'polypeptide(L)'
;PGGYSHIAESHLIDGLWNNRSERWGIRLGKLLRAYEMRDQEDPEEFLVNPHSLAFNSKVEQALFPHRRLLAQLIDHPNNVDDTTIPAIVWLSSLKNKPLVIHWTGGLTLNDLARINNYFFRHVLKICKDSPLDWITGLVMSHAQTLVVAYRHQELFLQDKEFNYTGRTTDGKVKHDAVDVDMEALILLEKRMFDTSEDAGIAGNYQWGLDISMHQDGWFPWSSRGPEGDKDIREGNESELEVS
;
A
#
# COMPACT_ATOMS: atom_id res chain seq x y z
N PRO A 1 -17.16 -21.54 11.10
CA PRO A 1 -17.69 -22.05 9.81
C PRO A 1 -16.57 -22.06 8.76
N GLY A 2 -16.05 -23.25 8.46
CA GLY A 2 -15.00 -23.46 7.48
C GLY A 2 -14.93 -24.95 7.22
N GLY A 3 -15.88 -25.44 6.43
CA GLY A 3 -15.90 -26.85 6.00
C GLY A 3 -14.92 -27.01 4.86
N TYR A 4 -14.00 -27.95 4.97
CA TYR A 4 -13.18 -28.38 3.85
C TYR A 4 -14.06 -29.15 2.88
N SER A 5 -14.14 -28.69 1.63
CA SER A 5 -14.76 -29.44 0.54
C SER A 5 -13.69 -30.28 -0.14
N HIS A 6 -13.87 -31.60 -0.19
CA HIS A 6 -13.05 -32.44 -1.05
C HIS A 6 -13.36 -32.11 -2.51
N ILE A 7 -12.38 -31.50 -3.19
CA ILE A 7 -12.43 -31.27 -4.62
C ILE A 7 -11.95 -32.57 -5.28
N ALA A 8 -12.75 -33.12 -6.20
CA ALA A 8 -12.34 -34.26 -6.99
C ALA A 8 -11.13 -33.88 -7.85
N GLU A 9 -10.14 -34.76 -7.95
CA GLU A 9 -8.91 -34.51 -8.71
C GLU A 9 -9.20 -34.12 -10.17
N SER A 10 -10.26 -34.69 -10.76
CA SER A 10 -10.78 -34.34 -12.09
C SER A 10 -11.17 -32.87 -12.29
N HIS A 11 -11.39 -32.13 -11.21
CA HIS A 11 -11.72 -30.70 -11.24
C HIS A 11 -10.48 -29.79 -11.12
N LEU A 12 -9.31 -30.36 -10.84
CA LEU A 12 -8.02 -29.67 -10.75
C LEU A 12 -7.17 -29.85 -12.02
N ILE A 13 -7.70 -30.56 -13.01
CA ILE A 13 -7.06 -30.90 -14.28
C ILE A 13 -7.13 -29.69 -15.21
N ASP A 14 -5.99 -29.05 -15.49
CA ASP A 14 -5.87 -28.08 -16.59
C ASP A 14 -5.82 -28.77 -17.97
N GLY A 15 -5.91 -28.00 -19.05
CA GLY A 15 -5.91 -28.54 -20.43
C GLY A 15 -4.65 -29.30 -20.85
N LEU A 16 -3.58 -29.25 -20.05
CA LEU A 16 -2.29 -29.91 -20.28
C LEU A 16 -1.93 -30.85 -19.11
N TRP A 17 -2.90 -31.22 -18.27
CA TRP A 17 -2.72 -32.19 -17.21
C TRP A 17 -2.32 -33.56 -17.80
N ASN A 18 -1.30 -34.19 -17.21
CA ASN A 18 -0.64 -35.39 -17.74
C ASN A 18 -0.01 -35.25 -19.15
N ASN A 19 -0.05 -34.07 -19.78
CA ASN A 19 0.64 -33.81 -21.05
C ASN A 19 2.00 -33.14 -20.79
N ARG A 20 2.96 -33.97 -20.35
CA ARG A 20 4.33 -33.54 -19.98
C ARG A 20 5.00 -32.76 -21.12
N SER A 21 4.92 -33.27 -22.35
CA SER A 21 5.63 -32.68 -23.49
C SER A 21 5.11 -31.28 -23.85
N GLU A 22 3.80 -31.05 -23.79
CA GLU A 22 3.23 -29.73 -24.08
C GLU A 22 3.38 -28.76 -22.92
N ARG A 23 3.30 -29.24 -21.67
CA ARG A 23 3.58 -28.44 -20.48
C ARG A 23 5.03 -27.92 -20.50
N TRP A 24 5.96 -28.75 -20.97
CA TRP A 24 7.36 -28.38 -21.18
C TRP A 24 7.56 -27.36 -22.32
N GLY A 25 6.59 -27.18 -23.20
CA GLY A 25 6.62 -26.14 -24.22
C GLY A 25 6.30 -24.74 -23.70
N ILE A 26 5.78 -24.62 -22.48
CA ILE A 26 5.36 -23.34 -21.90
C ILE A 26 6.58 -22.56 -21.44
N ARG A 27 6.82 -21.40 -22.07
CA ARG A 27 7.83 -20.45 -21.63
C ARG A 27 7.19 -19.44 -20.68
N LEU A 28 7.26 -19.72 -19.39
CA LEU A 28 6.99 -18.71 -18.37
C LEU A 28 8.24 -17.81 -18.27
N GLY A 29 8.07 -16.49 -18.27
CA GLY A 29 9.18 -15.57 -18.02
C GLY A 29 9.67 -15.66 -16.56
N LYS A 30 10.64 -14.81 -16.20
CA LYS A 30 11.07 -14.68 -14.80
C LYS A 30 10.01 -13.93 -14.01
N LEU A 31 9.52 -14.51 -12.91
CA LEU A 31 8.59 -13.83 -12.01
C LEU A 31 9.40 -12.93 -11.05
N LEU A 32 9.10 -11.65 -11.01
CA LEU A 32 9.64 -10.75 -9.99
C LEU A 32 8.83 -10.94 -8.71
N ARG A 33 9.49 -11.22 -7.59
CA ARG A 33 8.78 -11.43 -6.32
C ARG A 33 8.17 -10.11 -5.82
N ALA A 34 7.06 -10.21 -5.11
CA ALA A 34 6.33 -9.07 -4.56
C ALA A 34 7.24 -8.19 -3.68
N TYR A 35 8.14 -8.81 -2.90
CA TYR A 35 9.12 -8.08 -2.13
C TYR A 35 10.15 -7.32 -2.99
N GLU A 36 10.58 -7.88 -4.12
CA GLU A 36 11.52 -7.23 -5.05
C GLU A 36 10.89 -6.07 -5.81
N MET A 37 9.58 -6.16 -6.07
CA MET A 37 8.74 -5.09 -6.60
C MET A 37 8.53 -3.98 -5.56
N ARG A 38 8.34 -4.32 -4.28
CA ARG A 38 8.13 -3.34 -3.20
C ARG A 38 9.28 -2.35 -3.06
N ASP A 39 10.51 -2.85 -3.12
CA ASP A 39 11.70 -2.00 -3.01
C ASP A 39 11.87 -1.10 -4.25
N GLN A 40 11.13 -1.36 -5.34
CA GLN A 40 11.09 -0.57 -6.57
C GLN A 40 9.86 0.35 -6.67
N GLU A 41 8.73 -0.06 -6.09
CA GLU A 41 7.47 0.67 -6.04
C GLU A 41 7.20 1.10 -4.60
N ASP A 42 7.92 2.12 -4.12
CA ASP A 42 7.67 2.68 -2.80
C ASP A 42 6.29 3.37 -2.81
N PRO A 43 5.28 2.89 -2.04
CA PRO A 43 3.98 3.53 -2.00
C PRO A 43 4.04 4.97 -1.47
N GLU A 44 5.13 5.37 -0.80
CA GLU A 44 5.40 6.75 -0.43
C GLU A 44 5.96 7.60 -1.60
N GLU A 45 6.49 6.98 -2.67
CA GLU A 45 6.88 7.71 -3.89
C GLU A 45 5.67 8.46 -4.49
N PHE A 46 4.46 7.88 -4.39
CA PHE A 46 3.22 8.56 -4.79
C PHE A 46 2.97 9.85 -3.98
N LEU A 47 3.43 9.92 -2.73
CA LEU A 47 3.31 11.11 -1.89
C LEU A 47 4.35 12.18 -2.26
N VAL A 48 5.55 11.75 -2.64
CA VAL A 48 6.67 12.65 -2.99
C VAL A 48 6.52 13.21 -4.40
N ASN A 49 5.97 12.43 -5.34
CA ASN A 49 5.74 12.88 -6.71
C ASN A 49 4.35 13.52 -6.86
N PRO A 50 4.24 14.86 -6.94
CA PRO A 50 2.96 15.53 -7.06
C PRO A 50 2.28 15.28 -8.41
N HIS A 51 2.91 14.63 -9.38
CA HIS A 51 2.30 14.28 -10.67
C HIS A 51 1.74 12.86 -10.72
N SER A 52 2.01 12.04 -9.70
CA SER A 52 1.64 10.62 -9.64
C SER A 52 0.13 10.40 -9.73
N LEU A 53 -0.66 11.27 -9.08
CA LEU A 53 -2.11 11.16 -9.02
C LEU A 53 -2.78 12.54 -9.07
N ALA A 54 -3.67 12.74 -10.03
CA ALA A 54 -4.45 13.97 -10.14
C ALA A 54 -5.43 14.14 -8.97
N PHE A 55 -5.55 15.36 -8.43
CA PHE A 55 -6.61 15.68 -7.47
C PHE A 55 -8.00 15.52 -8.11
N ASN A 56 -9.02 15.29 -7.27
CA ASN A 56 -10.40 15.11 -7.71
C ASN A 56 -11.30 16.28 -7.27
N SER A 57 -12.54 16.30 -7.77
CA SER A 57 -13.52 17.36 -7.48
C SER A 57 -13.83 17.51 -5.99
N LYS A 58 -13.81 16.41 -5.21
CA LYS A 58 -14.04 16.47 -3.75
C LYS A 58 -12.90 17.20 -3.03
N VAL A 59 -11.64 16.88 -3.37
CA VAL A 59 -10.47 17.56 -2.81
C VAL A 59 -10.47 19.03 -3.22
N GLU A 60 -10.76 19.32 -4.48
CA GLU A 60 -10.84 20.70 -4.96
C GLU A 60 -11.93 21.49 -4.24
N GLN A 61 -13.15 20.96 -4.12
CA GLN A 61 -14.25 21.63 -3.41
C GLN A 61 -13.92 21.88 -1.94
N ALA A 62 -13.27 20.93 -1.28
CA ALA A 62 -12.86 21.07 0.12
C ALA A 62 -11.77 22.14 0.32
N LEU A 63 -10.77 22.20 -0.58
CA LEU A 63 -9.57 23.03 -0.36
C LEU A 63 -9.61 24.38 -1.08
N PHE A 64 -10.36 24.52 -2.17
CA PHE A 64 -10.43 25.76 -2.96
C PHE A 64 -10.85 27.00 -2.16
N PRO A 65 -11.86 26.93 -1.27
CA PRO A 65 -12.25 28.07 -0.44
C PRO A 65 -11.12 28.54 0.49
N HIS A 66 -10.25 27.62 0.90
CA HIS A 66 -9.22 27.85 1.91
C HIS A 66 -7.81 28.06 1.32
N ARG A 67 -7.64 28.05 -0.01
CA ARG A 67 -6.31 28.11 -0.66
C ARG A 67 -5.42 29.27 -0.22
N ARG A 68 -6.01 30.45 0.07
CA ARG A 68 -5.27 31.63 0.55
C ARG A 68 -4.79 31.47 1.99
N LEU A 69 -5.64 30.88 2.84
CA LEU A 69 -5.29 30.54 4.22
C LEU A 69 -4.16 29.50 4.23
N LEU A 70 -4.24 28.47 3.38
CA LEU A 70 -3.19 27.47 3.24
C LEU A 70 -1.87 28.07 2.78
N ALA A 71 -1.90 29.01 1.83
CA ALA A 71 -0.69 29.72 1.39
C ALA A 71 -0.11 30.61 2.52
N GLN A 72 -0.96 31.29 3.29
CA GLN A 72 -0.54 32.08 4.45
C GLN A 72 0.09 31.23 5.55
N LEU A 73 -0.41 30.00 5.76
CA LEU A 73 0.18 29.06 6.71
C LEU A 73 1.59 28.62 6.32
N ILE A 74 1.89 28.61 5.01
CA ILE A 74 3.23 28.30 4.50
C ILE A 74 4.16 29.51 4.69
N ASP A 75 3.73 30.67 4.19
CA ASP A 75 4.60 31.86 4.19
C ASP A 75 4.79 32.44 5.60
N HIS A 76 3.72 32.49 6.40
CA HIS A 76 3.64 33.22 7.67
C HIS A 76 2.79 32.47 8.71
N PRO A 77 3.20 31.27 9.15
CA PRO A 77 2.41 30.43 10.07
C PRO A 77 2.01 31.13 11.38
N ASN A 78 2.87 32.01 11.90
CA ASN A 78 2.61 32.74 13.16
C ASN A 78 1.57 33.87 13.03
N ASN A 79 1.16 34.23 11.82
CA ASN A 79 0.20 35.32 11.59
C ASN A 79 -1.24 34.83 11.40
N VAL A 80 -1.46 33.51 11.48
CA VAL A 80 -2.76 32.90 11.29
C VAL A 80 -3.41 32.68 12.64
N ASP A 81 -4.69 33.04 12.76
CA ASP A 81 -5.43 32.91 14.01
C ASP A 81 -5.65 31.45 14.41
N ASP A 82 -5.14 31.08 15.59
CA ASP A 82 -5.27 29.78 16.23
C ASP A 82 -6.72 29.31 16.33
N THR A 83 -7.69 30.22 16.47
CA THR A 83 -9.12 29.84 16.56
C THR A 83 -9.67 29.24 15.26
N THR A 84 -9.03 29.54 14.13
CA THR A 84 -9.45 29.06 12.81
C THR A 84 -8.82 27.70 12.47
N ILE A 85 -7.76 27.30 13.18
CA ILE A 85 -6.96 26.11 12.85
C ILE A 85 -6.83 25.23 14.09
N PRO A 86 -7.71 24.20 14.23
CA PRO A 86 -7.67 23.27 15.36
C PRO A 86 -6.30 22.62 15.58
N ALA A 87 -5.53 22.40 14.51
CA ALA A 87 -4.19 21.83 14.57
C ALA A 87 -3.17 22.73 15.30
N ILE A 88 -3.32 24.06 15.27
CA ILE A 88 -2.46 24.98 16.04
C ILE A 88 -2.73 24.84 17.53
N VAL A 89 -4.01 24.86 17.92
CA VAL A 89 -4.43 24.68 19.32
C VAL A 89 -3.89 23.36 19.87
N TRP A 90 -4.00 22.28 19.09
CA TRP A 90 -3.44 20.98 19.45
C TRP A 90 -1.92 21.02 19.59
N LEU A 91 -1.17 21.53 18.59
CA LEU A 91 0.29 21.64 18.66
C LEU A 91 0.77 22.49 19.84
N SER A 92 0.07 23.57 20.16
CA SER A 92 0.38 24.44 21.29
C SER A 92 0.11 23.79 22.64
N SER A 93 -0.78 22.79 22.70
CA SER A 93 -1.03 22.00 23.92
C SER A 93 0.06 20.99 24.24
N LEU A 94 0.91 20.65 23.27
CA LEU A 94 1.97 19.65 23.44
C LEU A 94 3.19 20.25 24.15
N LYS A 95 3.73 19.53 25.13
CA LYS A 95 4.98 19.92 25.81
C LYS A 95 6.19 19.95 24.86
N ASN A 96 6.23 19.02 23.91
CA ASN A 96 7.25 18.93 22.87
C ASN A 96 6.55 18.96 21.52
N LYS A 97 6.89 19.94 20.69
CA LYS A 97 6.31 20.06 19.34
C LYS A 97 6.99 19.06 18.42
N PRO A 98 6.24 18.14 17.78
CA PRO A 98 6.82 17.22 16.83
C PRO A 98 7.30 17.96 15.58
N LEU A 99 8.39 17.49 15.00
CA LEU A 99 8.91 17.98 13.71
C LEU A 99 7.99 17.57 12.54
N VAL A 100 7.34 16.41 12.65
CA VAL A 100 6.46 15.84 11.64
C VAL A 100 5.12 15.44 12.26
N ILE A 101 4.02 15.76 11.59
CA ILE A 101 2.67 15.42 12.04
C ILE A 101 2.15 14.27 11.18
N HIS A 102 2.16 13.05 11.73
CA HIS A 102 1.76 11.83 11.02
C HIS A 102 0.24 11.54 11.04
N TRP A 103 -0.57 12.39 11.68
CA TRP A 103 -2.00 12.11 11.82
C TRP A 103 -2.79 12.44 10.55
N THR A 104 -3.32 11.42 9.88
CA THR A 104 -4.01 11.54 8.58
C THR A 104 -5.53 11.57 8.66
N GLY A 105 -6.12 11.41 9.86
CA GLY A 105 -7.57 11.42 10.05
C GLY A 105 -8.29 10.42 9.12
N GLY A 106 -7.83 9.16 9.09
CA GLY A 106 -8.46 8.10 8.30
C GLY A 106 -8.27 8.19 6.78
N LEU A 107 -7.65 9.24 6.24
CA LEU A 107 -7.39 9.39 4.81
C LEU A 107 -6.49 8.26 4.27
N THR A 108 -6.75 7.85 3.03
CA THR A 108 -5.95 6.83 2.32
C THR A 108 -4.70 7.45 1.70
N LEU A 109 -3.69 6.66 1.34
CA LEU A 109 -2.50 7.15 0.63
C LEU A 109 -2.86 7.90 -0.67
N ASN A 110 -3.86 7.39 -1.41
CA ASN A 110 -4.40 8.06 -2.59
C ASN A 110 -5.02 9.43 -2.27
N ASP A 111 -5.65 9.59 -1.11
CA ASP A 111 -6.18 10.89 -0.68
C ASP A 111 -5.06 11.88 -0.39
N LEU A 112 -4.00 11.41 0.29
CA LEU A 112 -2.82 12.22 0.59
C LEU A 112 -2.09 12.65 -0.69
N ALA A 113 -1.86 11.72 -1.63
CA ALA A 113 -1.26 12.03 -2.92
C ALA A 113 -2.08 13.07 -3.71
N ARG A 114 -3.42 12.96 -3.69
CA ARG A 114 -4.31 13.97 -4.31
C ARG A 114 -4.22 15.34 -3.63
N ILE A 115 -4.13 15.37 -2.31
CA ILE A 115 -3.93 16.64 -1.58
C ILE A 115 -2.58 17.25 -1.95
N ASN A 116 -1.50 16.46 -2.02
CA ASN A 116 -0.18 16.92 -2.42
C ASN A 116 -0.17 17.49 -3.85
N ASN A 117 -0.81 16.79 -4.80
CA ASN A 117 -1.00 17.28 -6.17
C ASN A 117 -1.75 18.62 -6.19
N TYR A 118 -2.81 18.77 -5.40
CA TYR A 118 -3.56 20.02 -5.29
C TYR A 118 -2.67 21.17 -4.76
N PHE A 119 -1.89 20.93 -3.70
CA PHE A 119 -0.95 21.91 -3.16
C PHE A 119 0.03 22.39 -4.21
N PHE A 120 0.66 21.46 -4.93
CA PHE A 120 1.62 21.77 -5.97
C PHE A 120 1.00 22.58 -7.11
N ARG A 121 -0.24 22.24 -7.50
CA ARG A 121 -0.92 22.89 -8.63
C ARG A 121 -1.52 24.25 -8.29
N HIS A 122 -1.94 24.48 -7.04
CA HIS A 122 -2.76 25.63 -6.65
C HIS A 122 -2.25 26.44 -5.47
N VAL A 123 -1.72 25.81 -4.42
CA VAL A 123 -1.32 26.51 -3.19
C VAL A 123 0.09 27.09 -3.35
N LEU A 124 1.08 26.25 -3.69
CA LEU A 124 2.48 26.65 -3.81
C LEU A 124 2.72 27.73 -4.87
N LYS A 125 1.86 27.80 -5.90
CA LYS A 125 1.94 28.85 -6.92
C LYS A 125 1.60 30.24 -6.41
N ILE A 126 0.97 30.33 -5.24
CA ILE A 126 0.54 31.59 -4.61
C ILE A 126 1.48 31.96 -3.46
N CYS A 127 2.18 30.99 -2.88
CA CYS A 127 3.18 31.20 -1.83
C CYS A 127 4.36 32.03 -2.33
N LYS A 128 4.94 32.83 -1.43
CA LYS A 128 6.19 33.54 -1.69
C LYS A 128 7.38 32.64 -1.47
N ASP A 129 7.31 31.79 -0.44
CA ASP A 129 8.31 30.79 -0.11
C ASP A 129 7.71 29.39 -0.27
N SER A 130 8.49 28.44 -0.80
CA SER A 130 8.08 27.04 -0.93
C SER A 130 9.02 26.15 -0.12
N PRO A 131 8.88 26.12 1.21
CA PRO A 131 9.78 25.39 2.09
C PRO A 131 9.62 23.89 1.91
N LEU A 132 10.71 23.12 1.89
CA LEU A 132 10.67 21.67 1.61
C LEU A 132 9.82 20.85 2.61
N ASP A 133 9.54 21.38 3.79
CA ASP A 133 8.86 20.70 4.90
C ASP A 133 7.32 20.86 4.92
N TRP A 134 6.73 21.58 3.95
CA TRP A 134 5.28 21.80 3.92
C TRP A 134 4.47 20.49 3.88
N ILE A 135 5.02 19.42 3.29
CA ILE A 135 4.40 18.09 3.19
C ILE A 135 4.19 17.44 4.56
N THR A 136 5.09 17.71 5.50
CA THR A 136 5.11 17.07 6.82
C THR A 136 4.64 17.99 7.95
N GLY A 137 4.38 19.26 7.63
CA GLY A 137 4.09 20.32 8.59
C GLY A 137 2.61 20.59 8.84
N LEU A 138 2.36 21.61 9.66
CA LEU A 138 1.04 22.06 10.09
C LEU A 138 0.05 22.30 8.94
N VAL A 139 0.51 22.90 7.84
CA VAL A 139 -0.36 23.23 6.70
C VAL A 139 -0.97 21.97 6.08
N MET A 140 -0.19 20.89 5.98
CA MET A 140 -0.68 19.63 5.43
C MET A 140 -1.71 19.00 6.37
N SER A 141 -1.44 18.96 7.68
CA SER A 141 -2.40 18.47 8.67
C SER A 141 -3.70 19.26 8.67
N HIS A 142 -3.62 20.58 8.48
CA HIS A 142 -4.82 21.41 8.38
C HIS A 142 -5.61 21.11 7.10
N ALA A 143 -4.94 20.95 5.95
CA ALA A 143 -5.61 20.58 4.71
C ALA A 143 -6.28 19.20 4.80
N GLN A 144 -5.63 18.22 5.42
CA GLN A 144 -6.23 16.92 5.70
C GLN A 144 -7.48 17.07 6.58
N THR A 145 -7.41 17.92 7.61
CA THR A 145 -8.56 18.24 8.48
C THR A 145 -9.72 18.83 7.69
N LEU A 146 -9.46 19.77 6.76
CA LEU A 146 -10.49 20.36 5.89
C LEU A 146 -11.16 19.31 4.99
N VAL A 147 -10.37 18.39 4.41
CA VAL A 147 -10.91 17.31 3.56
C VAL A 147 -11.77 16.35 4.38
N VAL A 148 -11.34 15.98 5.58
CA VAL A 148 -12.12 15.14 6.50
C VAL A 148 -13.41 15.86 6.92
N ALA A 149 -13.31 17.13 7.31
CA ALA A 149 -14.46 17.96 7.69
C ALA A 149 -15.48 18.08 6.55
N TYR A 150 -15.01 18.26 5.31
CA TYR A 150 -15.88 18.29 4.13
C TYR A 150 -16.59 16.96 3.89
N ARG A 151 -15.86 15.84 3.96
CA ARG A 151 -16.43 14.49 3.74
C ARG A 151 -17.48 14.11 4.77
N HIS A 152 -17.32 14.57 6.01
CA HIS A 152 -18.19 14.26 7.13
C HIS A 152 -19.02 15.47 7.57
N GLN A 153 -19.19 16.47 6.71
CA GLN A 153 -19.83 17.75 7.05
C GLN A 153 -21.23 17.54 7.63
N GLU A 154 -22.03 16.66 7.03
CA GLU A 154 -23.39 16.37 7.52
C GLU A 154 -23.38 15.76 8.92
N LEU A 155 -22.41 14.90 9.23
CA LEU A 155 -22.26 14.29 10.55
C LEU A 155 -21.82 15.33 11.59
N PHE A 156 -20.87 16.19 11.24
CA PHE A 156 -20.41 17.29 12.12
C PHE A 156 -21.50 18.35 12.36
N LEU A 157 -22.40 18.58 11.39
CA LEU A 157 -23.51 19.53 11.55
C LEU A 157 -24.67 18.96 12.39
N GLN A 158 -24.83 17.64 12.44
CA GLN A 158 -25.90 16.98 13.19
C GLN A 158 -25.55 16.76 14.66
N ASP A 159 -24.27 16.55 15.00
CA ASP A 159 -23.83 16.23 16.35
C ASP A 159 -22.74 17.21 16.84
N LYS A 160 -23.08 18.01 17.86
CA LYS A 160 -22.17 19.01 18.47
C LYS A 160 -21.02 18.37 19.24
N GLU A 161 -21.14 17.10 19.64
CA GLU A 161 -20.11 16.35 20.38
C GLU A 161 -19.58 15.17 19.56
N PHE A 162 -19.56 15.29 18.22
CA PHE A 162 -19.05 14.22 17.37
C PHE A 162 -17.57 13.93 17.68
N ASN A 163 -17.34 12.85 18.42
CA ASN A 163 -16.02 12.32 18.73
C ASN A 163 -15.47 11.63 17.47
N TYR A 164 -14.83 12.40 16.60
CA TYR A 164 -14.10 11.84 15.48
C TYR A 164 -12.89 11.05 15.99
N THR A 165 -13.03 9.72 16.03
CA THR A 165 -12.03 8.83 16.63
C THR A 165 -10.88 8.46 15.68
N GLY A 166 -10.91 8.93 14.43
CA GLY A 166 -9.95 8.52 13.39
C GLY A 166 -10.05 7.04 13.00
N ARG A 167 -11.15 6.40 13.37
CA ARG A 167 -11.41 4.98 13.18
C ARG A 167 -11.99 4.68 11.81
N THR A 168 -11.80 3.45 11.34
CA THR A 168 -12.41 2.94 10.11
C THR A 168 -13.95 2.94 10.23
N THR A 169 -14.67 2.78 9.11
CA THR A 169 -16.15 2.81 9.07
C THR A 169 -16.83 1.77 9.98
N ASP A 170 -16.11 0.76 10.44
CA ASP A 170 -16.53 -0.25 11.41
C ASP A 170 -16.18 0.08 12.88
N GLY A 171 -15.69 1.30 13.16
CA GLY A 171 -15.41 1.78 14.51
C GLY A 171 -14.16 1.20 15.15
N LYS A 172 -13.26 0.58 14.37
CA LYS A 172 -11.97 0.04 14.83
C LYS A 172 -10.84 1.05 14.68
N VAL A 173 -9.85 0.94 15.56
CA VAL A 173 -8.60 1.71 15.43
C VAL A 173 -7.97 1.37 14.08
N LYS A 174 -7.62 2.39 13.30
CA LYS A 174 -6.83 2.19 12.08
C LYS A 174 -5.47 1.66 12.55
N HIS A 175 -5.26 0.35 12.40
CA HIS A 175 -3.96 -0.25 12.62
C HIS A 175 -2.95 0.43 11.68
N ASP A 176 -1.66 0.43 12.07
CA ASP A 176 -0.59 0.78 11.14
C ASP A 176 -0.84 0.06 9.83
N ALA A 177 -0.60 0.75 8.71
CA ALA A 177 -0.87 0.21 7.39
C ALA A 177 -0.04 -1.06 7.19
N VAL A 178 -0.62 -2.22 7.55
CA VAL A 178 -0.13 -3.52 7.14
C VAL A 178 -0.54 -3.64 5.70
N ASP A 179 0.45 -3.78 4.82
CA ASP A 179 0.22 -4.04 3.42
C ASP A 179 -0.32 -5.46 3.27
N VAL A 180 -1.63 -5.60 3.45
CA VAL A 180 -2.35 -6.89 3.40
C VAL A 180 -2.19 -7.53 2.03
N ASP A 181 -2.12 -6.72 0.98
CA ASP A 181 -1.88 -7.20 -0.39
C ASP A 181 -0.48 -7.80 -0.48
N MET A 182 0.54 -7.14 0.09
CA MET A 182 1.89 -7.68 0.19
C MET A 182 1.96 -8.96 1.03
N GLU A 183 1.31 -9.01 2.20
CA GLU A 183 1.29 -10.22 3.03
C GLU A 183 0.60 -11.38 2.29
N ALA A 184 -0.51 -11.10 1.59
CA ALA A 184 -1.21 -12.08 0.78
C ALA A 184 -0.38 -12.56 -0.41
N LEU A 185 0.34 -11.66 -1.09
CA LEU A 185 1.25 -11.99 -2.18
C LEU A 185 2.43 -12.82 -1.68
N ILE A 186 3.05 -12.45 -0.56
CA ILE A 186 4.12 -13.22 0.10
C ILE A 186 3.62 -14.62 0.46
N LEU A 187 2.41 -14.75 1.04
CA LEU A 187 1.83 -16.05 1.38
C LEU A 187 1.47 -16.88 0.14
N LEU A 188 1.04 -16.22 -0.94
CA LEU A 188 0.78 -16.86 -2.22
C LEU A 188 2.09 -17.38 -2.82
N GLU A 189 3.14 -16.57 -2.88
CA GLU A 189 4.48 -16.94 -3.37
C GLU A 189 5.06 -18.10 -2.56
N LYS A 190 4.94 -18.04 -1.22
CA LYS A 190 5.33 -19.14 -0.32
C LYS A 190 4.72 -20.47 -0.73
N ARG A 191 3.42 -20.47 -1.04
CA ARG A 191 2.69 -21.68 -1.43
C ARG A 191 2.94 -22.06 -2.89
N MET A 192 3.15 -21.09 -3.77
CA MET A 192 3.42 -21.31 -5.19
C MET A 192 4.80 -21.90 -5.43
N PHE A 193 5.79 -21.62 -4.57
CA PHE A 193 7.17 -22.10 -4.70
C PHE A 193 7.60 -22.94 -3.48
N ASP A 194 6.64 -23.61 -2.83
CA ASP A 194 6.92 -24.48 -1.69
C ASP A 194 7.56 -25.79 -2.18
N THR A 195 8.80 -26.04 -1.77
CA THR A 195 9.55 -27.27 -2.07
C THR A 195 9.82 -28.09 -0.81
N SER A 196 9.02 -27.90 0.25
CA SER A 196 9.13 -28.71 1.46
C SER A 196 8.62 -30.13 1.27
N GLU A 197 8.96 -31.03 2.20
CA GLU A 197 8.41 -32.39 2.22
C GLU A 197 6.88 -32.41 2.24
N ASP A 198 6.26 -31.42 2.90
CA ASP A 198 4.80 -31.30 3.00
C ASP A 198 4.14 -30.98 1.64
N ALA A 199 4.86 -30.31 0.74
CA ALA A 199 4.40 -30.04 -0.62
C ALA A 199 4.45 -31.29 -1.52
N GLY A 200 5.25 -32.30 -1.14
CA GLY A 200 5.36 -33.56 -1.85
C GLY A 200 5.70 -33.41 -3.34
N ILE A 201 5.10 -34.24 -4.18
CA ILE A 201 5.30 -34.22 -5.64
C ILE A 201 4.88 -32.87 -6.25
N ALA A 202 3.88 -32.18 -5.70
CA ALA A 202 3.41 -30.90 -6.22
C ALA A 202 4.47 -29.79 -6.11
N GLY A 203 5.33 -29.84 -5.08
CA GLY A 203 6.45 -28.92 -4.91
C GLY A 203 7.53 -29.04 -5.99
N ASN A 204 7.62 -30.19 -6.67
CA ASN A 204 8.51 -30.39 -7.82
C ASN A 204 7.95 -29.79 -9.12
N TYR A 205 6.67 -29.43 -9.16
CA TYR A 205 5.91 -29.11 -10.39
C TYR A 205 5.42 -27.67 -10.49
N GLN A 206 6.03 -26.74 -9.74
CA GLN A 206 5.48 -25.41 -9.62
C GLN A 206 6.50 -24.34 -10.06
N TRP A 207 6.08 -23.56 -11.07
CA TRP A 207 6.65 -22.32 -11.59
C TRP A 207 8.18 -22.16 -11.42
N GLY A 208 8.93 -22.44 -12.50
CA GLY A 208 10.37 -22.16 -12.57
C GLY A 208 11.29 -23.35 -12.27
N LEU A 209 10.75 -24.50 -11.85
CA LEU A 209 11.51 -25.75 -11.67
C LEU A 209 11.43 -26.69 -12.89
N ASP A 210 10.39 -26.55 -13.72
CA ASP A 210 10.27 -27.28 -14.99
C ASP A 210 11.21 -26.66 -16.05
N ILE A 211 12.39 -27.28 -16.20
CA ILE A 211 13.25 -27.43 -17.40
C ILE A 211 14.73 -27.07 -17.18
N SER A 212 15.55 -28.12 -17.37
CA SER A 212 16.99 -28.06 -17.63
C SER A 212 17.36 -27.11 -18.79
N MET A 213 18.47 -26.39 -18.65
CA MET A 213 19.14 -25.54 -19.66
C MET A 213 18.34 -24.43 -20.39
N HIS A 214 17.02 -24.28 -20.19
CA HIS A 214 16.20 -23.25 -20.82
C HIS A 214 15.10 -22.77 -19.84
N GLN A 215 15.27 -21.84 -18.89
CA GLN A 215 15.91 -20.52 -18.95
C GLN A 215 16.79 -20.25 -17.71
N ASP A 216 18.09 -20.05 -17.92
CA ASP A 216 19.07 -19.46 -17.00
C ASP A 216 19.21 -20.02 -15.56
N GLY A 217 18.60 -21.17 -15.22
CA GLY A 217 18.69 -21.72 -13.86
C GLY A 217 18.10 -20.79 -12.80
N TRP A 218 17.04 -20.07 -13.17
CA TRP A 218 16.44 -19.06 -12.32
C TRP A 218 15.75 -19.71 -11.11
N PHE A 219 16.21 -19.34 -9.91
CA PHE A 219 15.66 -19.81 -8.64
C PHE A 219 14.96 -18.65 -7.92
N PRO A 220 13.65 -18.75 -7.60
CA PRO A 220 12.89 -17.65 -7.01
C PRO A 220 13.43 -17.24 -5.63
N TRP A 221 14.15 -18.12 -4.93
CA TRP A 221 14.75 -17.84 -3.62
C TRP A 221 16.26 -17.50 -3.69
N SER A 222 16.81 -17.25 -4.89
CA SER A 222 18.24 -16.91 -5.07
C SER A 222 18.64 -15.57 -4.45
N SER A 223 17.70 -14.65 -4.27
CA SER A 223 17.85 -13.39 -3.53
C SER A 223 17.35 -13.56 -2.09
N ARG A 224 18.08 -12.99 -1.11
CA ARG A 224 17.66 -12.97 0.31
C ARG A 224 16.34 -12.22 0.45
N GLY A 225 15.25 -12.96 0.66
CA GLY A 225 13.94 -12.40 1.01
C GLY A 225 13.68 -12.44 2.52
N PRO A 226 12.58 -11.84 3.00
CA PRO A 226 12.23 -11.76 4.43
C PRO A 226 11.88 -13.12 5.07
N GLU A 227 11.86 -14.19 4.29
CA GLU A 227 11.32 -15.50 4.69
C GLU A 227 12.33 -16.44 5.33
N GLY A 228 13.62 -16.06 5.37
CA GLY A 228 14.71 -16.91 5.87
C GLY A 228 15.10 -18.04 4.92
N ASP A 229 16.19 -18.74 5.24
CA ASP A 229 16.61 -19.94 4.50
C ASP A 229 15.61 -21.07 4.78
N LYS A 230 15.06 -21.68 3.72
CA LYS A 230 14.10 -22.79 3.83
C LYS A 230 14.82 -24.12 3.63
N ASP A 231 14.34 -25.16 4.31
CA ASP A 231 14.71 -26.55 4.02
C ASP A 231 14.16 -26.92 2.64
N ILE A 232 15.06 -27.20 1.71
CA ILE A 232 14.73 -27.56 0.33
C ILE A 232 14.75 -29.09 0.25
N ARG A 233 13.65 -29.69 -0.20
CA ARG A 233 13.66 -31.08 -0.66
C ARG A 233 14.24 -31.13 -2.07
N GLU A 234 15.27 -31.94 -2.29
CA GLU A 234 15.74 -32.31 -3.62
C GLU A 234 14.88 -33.46 -4.16
N GLY A 235 13.77 -33.14 -4.83
CA GLY A 235 12.97 -34.13 -5.55
C GLY A 235 13.71 -34.68 -6.78
N ASN A 236 13.53 -35.97 -7.08
CA ASN A 236 14.09 -36.61 -8.27
C ASN A 236 13.00 -36.80 -9.34
N GLU A 237 13.33 -36.57 -10.62
CA GLU A 237 12.43 -36.80 -11.76
C GLU A 237 11.86 -38.22 -11.83
N SER A 238 12.55 -39.22 -11.24
CA SER A 238 12.09 -40.61 -11.17
C SER A 238 10.91 -40.83 -10.21
N GLU A 239 10.63 -39.89 -9.30
CA GLU A 239 9.47 -39.98 -8.38
C GLU A 239 8.11 -39.88 -9.12
N LEU A 240 8.16 -39.61 -10.43
CA LEU A 240 7.04 -39.34 -11.32
C LEU A 240 6.81 -40.47 -12.33
N GLU A 241 7.68 -41.48 -12.34
CA GLU A 241 7.49 -42.66 -13.16
C GLU A 241 6.37 -43.51 -12.56
N VAL A 242 5.14 -43.24 -13.00
CA VAL A 242 4.00 -44.13 -12.74
C VAL A 242 4.25 -45.42 -13.53
N SER A 243 4.40 -46.55 -12.82
CA SER A 243 4.32 -47.90 -13.42
C SER A 243 2.95 -48.19 -13.99
#